data_AF-A0A960H356-F1
#
_entry.id   AF-A0A960H356-F1
#
_cell.length_a   1.000
_cell.length_b   1.000
_cell.length_c   1.000
_cell.angle_alpha   90.00
_cell.angle_beta   90.00
_cell.angle_gamma   90.00
#
_symmetry.space_group_name_H-M   'P 1'
#
loop_
_entity.id
_entity.type
_entity.pdbx_description
1 polymer ?
#
loop_
_entity_poly.entity_id
_entity_poly.type
_entity_poly.pdbx_seq_one_letter_code
_entity_poly.pdbx_strand_id
1 'polypeptide(L)'
;MNTEPDRIQAIISRAVDGLDPMDRAERVAYCRAHDEHGVRAHMSDQDDLIELTWGGRRLAMVSLEALFGDGPVAEVFVSEVPDHVPDDL
;
A
#
# COMPACT_ATOMS: atom_id res chain seq x y z
N MET A 1 -13.10 -22.44 -4.70
CA MET A 1 -12.09 -21.61 -5.37
C MET A 1 -12.46 -20.17 -5.10
N ASN A 2 -11.96 -19.59 -4.00
CA ASN A 2 -12.08 -18.15 -3.78
C ASN A 2 -10.94 -17.53 -4.57
N THR A 3 -11.30 -16.98 -5.71
CA THR A 3 -10.38 -16.44 -6.70
C THR A 3 -9.61 -15.26 -6.11
N GLU A 4 -8.30 -15.24 -6.35
CA GLU A 4 -7.30 -14.21 -6.01
C GLU A 4 -7.74 -12.73 -5.93
N PRO A 5 -8.69 -12.20 -6.74
CA PRO A 5 -9.25 -10.84 -6.57
C PRO A 5 -9.70 -10.48 -5.15
N ASP A 6 -10.27 -11.42 -4.39
CA ASP A 6 -10.78 -11.13 -3.06
C ASP A 6 -9.65 -10.79 -2.07
N ARG A 7 -8.45 -11.35 -2.29
CA ARG A 7 -7.33 -11.24 -1.36
C ARG A 7 -6.59 -9.92 -1.49
N ILE A 8 -6.25 -9.52 -2.72
CA ILE A 8 -5.66 -8.21 -2.98
C ILE A 8 -6.62 -7.08 -2.57
N GLN A 9 -7.93 -7.25 -2.82
CA GLN A 9 -8.94 -6.29 -2.41
C GLN A 9 -9.03 -6.19 -0.88
N ALA A 10 -8.97 -7.31 -0.15
CA ALA A 10 -8.96 -7.30 1.31
C ALA A 10 -7.72 -6.59 1.87
N ILE A 11 -6.54 -6.81 1.27
CA ILE A 11 -5.29 -6.13 1.65
C ILE A 11 -5.40 -4.62 1.42
N ILE A 12 -5.84 -4.21 0.23
CA ILE A 12 -6.01 -2.80 -0.11
C ILE A 12 -7.03 -2.14 0.82
N SER A 13 -8.16 -2.78 1.06
CA SER A 13 -9.22 -2.23 1.91
C SER A 13 -8.71 -2.00 3.33
N ARG A 14 -8.02 -2.99 3.92
CA ARG A 14 -7.40 -2.85 5.25
C ARG A 14 -6.34 -1.76 5.29
N ALA A 15 -5.50 -1.65 4.26
CA ALA A 15 -4.46 -0.63 4.21
C ALA A 15 -5.07 0.78 4.12
N VAL A 16 -6.14 0.96 3.33
CA VAL A 16 -6.85 2.24 3.23
C VAL A 16 -7.62 2.58 4.50
N ASP A 17 -8.25 1.59 5.14
CA ASP A 17 -8.99 1.76 6.40
C ASP A 17 -8.07 2.09 7.58
N GLY A 18 -6.81 1.67 7.51
CA GLY A 18 -5.78 1.98 8.51
C GLY A 18 -5.14 3.37 8.35
N LEU A 19 -5.44 4.11 7.28
CA LEU A 19 -4.90 5.46 7.08
C LEU A 19 -5.57 6.47 8.00
N ASP A 20 -4.78 7.45 8.45
CA ASP A 20 -5.34 8.65 9.03
C ASP A 20 -6.28 9.34 8.02
N PRO A 21 -7.46 9.87 8.44
CA PRO A 21 -8.41 10.51 7.54
C PRO A 21 -7.82 11.67 6.74
N MET A 22 -6.84 12.40 7.29
CA MET A 22 -6.16 13.49 6.60
C MET A 22 -5.22 12.97 5.51
N ASP A 23 -4.40 11.95 5.79
CA ASP A 23 -3.54 11.31 4.76
C ASP A 23 -4.40 10.72 3.64
N ARG A 24 -5.52 10.09 3.99
CA ARG A 24 -6.48 9.59 3.00
C ARG A 24 -7.03 10.72 2.11
N ALA A 25 -7.35 11.88 2.67
CA ALA A 25 -7.83 13.03 1.91
C ALA A 25 -6.75 13.61 0.98
N GLU A 26 -5.51 13.71 1.46
CA GLU A 26 -4.35 14.16 0.67
C GLU A 26 -4.10 13.25 -0.53
N ARG A 27 -4.12 11.93 -0.32
CA ARG A 27 -3.96 10.93 -1.38
C ARG A 27 -5.06 11.04 -2.44
N VAL A 28 -6.31 11.26 -2.03
CA VAL A 28 -7.42 11.50 -2.96
C VAL A 28 -7.21 12.78 -3.77
N ALA A 29 -6.72 13.85 -3.13
CA ALA A 29 -6.41 15.10 -3.82
C ALA A 29 -5.28 14.91 -4.84
N TYR A 30 -4.23 14.18 -4.46
CA TYR A 30 -3.13 13.82 -5.36
C TYR A 30 -3.63 13.06 -6.58
N CYS A 31 -4.43 11.99 -6.38
CA CYS A 31 -4.98 11.19 -7.47
C CYS A 31 -5.78 12.05 -8.47
N ARG A 32 -6.56 13.02 -7.98
CA ARG A 32 -7.34 13.93 -8.83
C ARG A 32 -6.45 14.90 -9.61
N ALA A 33 -5.36 15.38 -9.01
CA ALA A 33 -4.47 16.34 -9.64
C ALA A 33 -3.59 15.70 -10.74
N HIS A 34 -3.28 14.41 -10.61
CA HIS A 34 -2.35 13.70 -11.50
C HIS A 34 -3.05 12.69 -12.44
N ASP A 35 -4.38 12.58 -12.41
CA ASP A 35 -5.15 11.58 -13.16
C ASP A 35 -4.73 10.12 -12.84
N GLU A 36 -4.20 9.92 -11.63
CA GLU A 36 -3.70 8.63 -11.15
C GLU A 36 -4.72 7.97 -10.23
N HIS A 37 -5.72 7.35 -10.83
CA HIS A 37 -6.78 6.69 -10.11
C HIS A 37 -6.43 5.23 -9.74
N GLY A 38 -6.66 4.88 -8.47
CA GLY A 38 -6.51 3.53 -7.95
C GLY A 38 -5.13 3.22 -7.37
N VAL A 39 -5.02 2.00 -6.83
CA VAL A 39 -3.77 1.47 -6.26
C VAL A 39 -2.93 0.87 -7.39
N ARG A 40 -1.63 1.17 -7.43
CA ARG A 40 -0.68 0.49 -8.31
C ARG A 40 0.18 -0.48 -7.51
N ALA A 41 0.52 -1.59 -8.14
CA ALA A 41 1.40 -2.61 -7.57
C ALA A 41 2.68 -2.69 -8.40
N HIS A 42 3.83 -2.70 -7.73
CA HIS A 42 5.13 -2.95 -8.36
C HIS A 42 5.96 -3.90 -7.52
N MET A 43 6.81 -4.69 -8.19
CA MET A 43 7.80 -5.52 -7.49
C MET A 43 8.80 -4.60 -6.80
N SER A 44 9.11 -4.89 -5.55
CA SER A 44 10.15 -4.20 -4.78
C SER A 44 11.54 -4.72 -5.18
N ASP A 45 12.57 -3.90 -4.95
CA ASP A 45 13.97 -4.33 -4.99
C ASP A 45 14.34 -5.24 -3.80
N GLN A 46 13.47 -5.32 -2.80
CA GLN A 46 13.55 -6.30 -1.72
C GLN A 46 12.83 -7.58 -2.19
N ASP A 47 13.60 -8.66 -2.36
CA ASP A 47 13.12 -9.93 -2.88
C ASP A 47 11.77 -10.36 -2.24
N ASP A 48 10.88 -10.87 -3.10
CA ASP A 48 9.56 -11.42 -2.74
C ASP A 48 8.56 -10.42 -2.11
N LEU A 49 8.78 -9.11 -2.25
CA LEU A 49 7.81 -8.08 -1.83
C LEU A 49 7.18 -7.34 -3.03
N ILE A 50 5.90 -7.07 -2.90
CA ILE A 50 5.12 -6.18 -3.76
C ILE A 50 4.85 -4.91 -2.97
N GLU A 51 5.23 -3.78 -3.55
CA GLU A 51 4.85 -2.47 -3.04
C GLU A 51 3.53 -2.03 -3.68
N LEU A 52 2.60 -1.63 -2.83
CA LEU A 52 1.35 -1.00 -3.24
C LEU A 52 1.47 0.51 -3.05
N THR A 53 1.17 1.29 -4.08
CA THR A 53 1.19 2.76 -4.05
C THR A 53 -0.19 3.33 -4.32
N TRP A 54 -0.52 4.41 -3.62
CA TRP A 54 -1.76 5.15 -3.81
C TRP A 54 -1.59 6.61 -3.38
N GLY A 55 -2.07 7.53 -4.23
CA GLY A 55 -1.95 8.97 -3.98
C GLY A 55 -0.50 9.46 -3.96
N GLY A 56 0.35 8.90 -4.83
CA GLY A 56 1.77 9.29 -4.92
C GLY A 56 2.66 8.78 -3.79
N ARG A 57 2.12 7.98 -2.87
CA ARG A 57 2.84 7.46 -1.69
C ARG A 57 2.65 5.95 -1.57
N ARG A 58 3.57 5.30 -0.85
CA ARG A 58 3.43 3.90 -0.44
C ARG A 58 2.19 3.73 0.42
N LEU A 59 1.38 2.73 0.10
CA LEU A 59 0.19 2.31 0.84
C LEU A 59 0.52 1.09 1.71
N ALA A 60 1.26 0.12 1.16
CA ALA A 60 1.62 -1.11 1.86
C ALA A 60 2.81 -1.83 1.18
N MET A 61 3.52 -2.64 1.95
CA MET A 61 4.42 -3.68 1.45
C MET A 61 3.82 -5.05 1.76
N VAL A 62 3.76 -5.94 0.77
CA VAL A 62 3.10 -7.24 0.88
C VAL A 62 4.02 -8.32 0.34
N SER A 63 4.22 -9.43 1.05
CA SER A 63 4.98 -10.54 0.49
C SER A 63 4.18 -11.29 -0.58
N LEU A 64 4.89 -11.91 -1.54
CA LEU A 64 4.26 -12.80 -2.53
C LEU A 64 3.47 -13.93 -1.84
N GLU A 65 3.98 -14.48 -0.75
CA GLU A 65 3.27 -15.48 0.05
C GLU A 65 1.97 -14.91 0.65
N ALA A 66 1.99 -13.67 1.16
CA ALA A 66 0.77 -13.05 1.69
C ALA A 66 -0.27 -12.79 0.59
N LEU A 67 0.17 -12.56 -0.65
CA LEU A 67 -0.72 -12.30 -1.79
C LEU A 67 -1.23 -13.58 -2.48
N PHE A 68 -0.39 -14.60 -2.63
CA PHE A 68 -0.67 -15.80 -3.42
C PHE A 68 -0.77 -17.08 -2.59
N GLY A 69 -0.45 -17.03 -1.30
CA GLY A 69 -0.52 -18.19 -0.40
C GLY A 69 -1.94 -18.51 0.04
N ASP A 70 -2.13 -19.72 0.58
CA ASP A 70 -3.42 -20.22 1.06
C ASP A 70 -3.69 -19.90 2.55
N GLY A 71 -2.69 -19.36 3.27
CA GLY A 71 -2.81 -18.97 4.67
C GLY A 71 -3.68 -17.72 4.90
N PRO A 72 -4.01 -17.34 6.14
CA PRO A 72 -4.69 -16.06 6.40
C PRO A 72 -3.82 -14.88 5.91
N VAL A 73 -4.44 -13.76 5.54
CA VAL A 73 -3.72 -12.51 5.23
C VAL A 73 -3.07 -12.01 6.52
N ALA A 74 -1.78 -12.31 6.68
CA ALA A 74 -0.95 -11.85 7.79
C ALA A 74 -0.71 -10.34 7.69
N GLU A 75 -0.49 -9.70 8.84
CA GLU A 75 -0.46 -8.24 9.06
C GLU A 75 0.27 -7.49 7.94
N VAL A 76 -0.44 -6.51 7.35
CA VAL A 76 0.08 -5.63 6.31
C VAL A 76 0.94 -4.59 7.02
N PHE A 77 2.26 -4.72 6.92
CA PHE A 77 3.19 -3.79 7.55
C PHE A 77 3.17 -2.45 6.81
N VAL A 78 2.56 -1.45 7.43
CA VAL A 78 2.84 -0.04 7.17
C VAL A 78 3.96 0.34 8.12
N SER A 79 5.21 0.33 7.65
CA SER A 79 6.25 1.04 8.40
C SER A 79 6.04 2.51 8.12
N GLU A 80 5.74 3.27 9.17
CA GLU A 80 5.98 4.71 9.23
C GLU A 80 7.42 4.93 8.73
N VAL A 81 7.59 5.57 7.58
CA VAL A 81 8.84 6.29 7.31
C VAL A 81 8.60 7.65 7.97
N PRO A 82 9.30 7.99 9.07
CA PRO A 82 9.13 9.29 9.68
C PRO A 82 9.45 10.37 8.65
N ASP A 83 8.49 11.27 8.42
CA ASP A 83 8.75 12.57 7.82
C ASP A 83 9.55 13.41 8.84
N HIS A 84 10.81 13.77 8.50
CA HIS A 84 11.69 14.86 9.01
C HIS A 84 13.15 14.41 9.26
N VAL A 85 14.22 15.12 8.88
CA VAL A 85 14.51 16.44 8.26
C VAL A 85 15.85 16.29 7.49
N PRO A 86 16.15 16.99 6.37
CA PRO A 86 17.54 17.07 5.90
C PRO A 86 18.46 17.62 7.00
N ASP A 87 19.54 16.89 7.31
CA ASP A 87 20.67 17.41 8.08
C ASP A 87 21.39 18.46 7.22
N ASP A 88 21.03 19.73 7.41
CA ASP A 88 21.93 20.85 7.11
C ASP A 88 22.74 21.14 8.39
N LEU A 89 23.98 20.63 8.44
CA LEU A 89 25.07 21.10 9.32
C LEU A 89 26.44 20.94 8.65
#